data_AF-A0A2E6VI30-F1
#
_entry.id   AF-A0A2E6VI30-F1
#
_cell.length_a   1.000
_cell.length_b   1.000
_cell.length_c   1.000
_cell.angle_alpha   90.00
_cell.angle_beta   90.00
_cell.angle_gamma   90.00
#
_symmetry.space_group_name_H-M   'P 1'
#
loop_
_entity.id
_entity.type
_entity.pdbx_description
1 polymer ?
#
loop_
_entity_poly.entity_id
_entity_poly.type
_entity_poly.pdbx_seq_one_letter_code
_entity_poly.pdbx_strand_id
1 'polypeptide(L)'
;MNKPSITEVVLRDGQQSLIATRMKTKDMIPILKKLDSVGYSSLEVWGGATYDCCLRFLNENPWDRLKIFKKHFKKTKLQMLLRGKNLVGYKEYDKSVIELFIKNSIKEGMHIFRIFDALNDINNIKPSIEYVNNGNQNAQGTICYTTSPIHNEKYWIRLAKNIEDIGATSLAIKDMAGLLRPNTCYELIKKLKKNLTIPIHLHTHSTTGLSDATNYKAYEAGVDNIDTSISSFSNLYAHTATESFISMLYDDVENPYNMELLTDISDYFNDVRQNYKKYEGSMRGVDVNMLTNQVPGGMLSILEKQLFDLNRSDKLKLLIDEIPKIRKDVGYVPLVTPSSQIVGAQALMNVLDEKRYKTLNKEFVDLVNGHYGEITGVICPKLLKKVEKSHLSDGTANETLSIDSHKKEFKNFCTDNDLKNLTRETDLLNFILFPKEAKEFYLSKNKNSYTDVVTLQEGFGLYVE
;
A
#
# COMPACT_ATOMS: atom_id res chain seq x y z
N MET A 1 -9.67 8.38 -29.76
CA MET A 1 -9.88 8.32 -28.30
C MET A 1 -8.73 9.05 -27.63
N ASN A 2 -8.97 9.79 -26.54
CA ASN A 2 -7.86 10.33 -25.75
C ASN A 2 -7.12 9.16 -25.08
N LYS A 3 -5.79 9.15 -25.19
CA LYS A 3 -4.95 8.13 -24.58
C LYS A 3 -4.80 8.42 -23.07
N PRO A 4 -4.74 7.39 -22.21
CA PRO A 4 -4.65 7.59 -20.77
C PRO A 4 -3.31 8.23 -20.42
N SER A 5 -3.33 9.02 -19.35
CA SER A 5 -2.10 9.45 -18.69
C SER A 5 -1.46 8.28 -17.94
N ILE A 6 -0.16 8.38 -17.67
CA ILE A 6 0.61 7.29 -17.04
C ILE A 6 1.09 7.73 -15.65
N THR A 7 0.87 6.85 -14.68
CA THR A 7 1.47 6.94 -13.34
C THR A 7 2.56 5.89 -13.20
N GLU A 8 3.80 6.33 -12.98
CA GLU A 8 4.94 5.43 -12.79
C GLU A 8 5.11 5.07 -11.31
N VAL A 9 5.24 3.78 -11.00
CA VAL A 9 5.23 3.25 -9.61
C VAL A 9 6.55 2.63 -9.14
N VAL A 10 7.64 2.70 -9.94
CA VAL A 10 8.93 2.06 -9.63
C VAL A 10 9.48 2.45 -8.24
N LEU A 11 9.33 3.70 -7.84
CA LEU A 11 9.85 4.22 -6.57
C LEU A 11 9.03 3.79 -5.34
N ARG A 12 7.82 3.25 -5.52
CA ARG A 12 6.93 2.78 -4.44
C ARG A 12 6.46 1.35 -4.68
N ASP A 13 5.47 1.11 -5.53
CA ASP A 13 4.87 -0.22 -5.64
C ASP A 13 5.72 -1.24 -6.40
N GLY A 14 6.48 -0.80 -7.42
CA GLY A 14 7.37 -1.69 -8.17
C GLY A 14 8.40 -2.33 -7.25
N GLN A 15 9.16 -1.51 -6.51
CA GLN A 15 10.10 -2.02 -5.52
C GLN A 15 9.45 -2.69 -4.29
N GLN A 16 8.27 -2.25 -3.88
CA GLN A 16 7.53 -2.90 -2.79
C GLN A 16 7.18 -4.34 -3.15
N SER A 17 6.82 -4.57 -4.42
CA SER A 17 6.41 -5.87 -4.95
C SER A 17 7.60 -6.79 -5.23
N LEU A 18 8.71 -6.27 -5.75
CA LEU A 18 9.82 -7.11 -6.22
C LEU A 18 10.95 -7.30 -5.20
N ILE A 19 11.25 -6.27 -4.40
CA ILE A 19 12.40 -6.28 -3.48
C ILE A 19 12.02 -5.93 -2.05
N ALA A 20 10.79 -6.28 -1.65
CA ALA A 20 10.26 -6.07 -0.31
C ALA A 20 10.43 -4.62 0.21
N THR A 21 10.30 -3.62 -0.66
CA THR A 21 10.41 -2.19 -0.32
C THR A 21 11.80 -1.75 0.16
N ARG A 22 12.87 -2.50 -0.18
CA ARG A 22 14.21 -2.27 0.40
C ARG A 22 15.05 -1.22 -0.31
N MET A 23 14.55 -0.56 -1.36
CA MET A 23 15.32 0.45 -2.09
C MET A 23 15.62 1.65 -1.19
N LYS A 24 16.91 1.98 -1.07
CA LYS A 24 17.43 3.11 -0.29
C LYS A 24 17.28 4.41 -1.07
N THR A 25 17.12 5.52 -0.35
CA THR A 25 16.97 6.85 -0.98
C THR A 25 18.18 7.20 -1.83
N LYS A 26 19.39 6.83 -1.40
CA LYS A 26 20.64 7.10 -2.13
C LYS A 26 20.66 6.52 -3.55
N ASP A 27 20.00 5.38 -3.77
CA ASP A 27 19.96 4.71 -5.06
C ASP A 27 18.81 5.23 -5.94
N MET A 28 17.92 6.05 -5.38
CA MET A 28 16.85 6.74 -6.12
C MET A 28 17.32 8.09 -6.63
N ILE A 29 18.13 8.81 -5.86
CA ILE A 29 18.55 10.20 -6.16
C ILE A 29 19.12 10.38 -7.58
N PRO A 30 20.05 9.53 -8.07
CA PRO A 30 20.69 9.76 -9.38
C PRO A 30 19.71 9.78 -10.55
N ILE A 31 18.58 9.07 -10.45
CA ILE A 31 17.64 8.89 -11.57
C ILE A 31 16.44 9.86 -11.55
N LEU A 32 16.21 10.58 -10.44
CA LEU A 32 14.99 11.40 -10.25
C LEU A 32 14.76 12.45 -11.37
N LYS A 33 15.83 13.08 -11.86
CA LYS A 33 15.73 14.08 -12.94
C LYS A 33 15.28 13.48 -14.27
N LYS A 34 15.75 12.26 -14.58
CA LYS A 34 15.32 11.53 -15.79
C LYS A 34 13.84 11.18 -15.67
N LEU A 35 13.43 10.63 -14.53
CA LEU A 35 12.02 10.32 -14.24
C LEU A 35 11.10 11.55 -14.37
N ASP A 36 11.49 12.72 -13.84
CA ASP A 36 10.70 13.95 -13.96
C ASP A 36 10.59 14.48 -15.40
N SER A 37 11.47 14.03 -16.31
CA SER A 37 11.53 14.51 -17.69
C SER A 37 10.74 13.65 -18.67
N VAL A 38 10.24 12.48 -18.26
CA VAL A 38 9.52 11.54 -19.15
C VAL A 38 8.16 12.10 -19.60
N GLY A 39 7.46 12.86 -18.75
CA GLY A 39 6.09 13.31 -19.02
C GLY A 39 4.99 12.46 -18.38
N TYR A 40 5.30 11.74 -17.29
CA TYR A 40 4.28 11.08 -16.48
C TYR A 40 3.32 12.09 -15.85
N SER A 41 2.05 11.72 -15.65
CA SER A 41 1.11 12.57 -14.92
C SER A 41 1.39 12.58 -13.42
N SER A 42 1.83 11.44 -12.88
CA SER A 42 2.33 11.33 -11.52
C SER A 42 3.39 10.25 -11.38
N LEU A 43 4.24 10.36 -10.35
CA LEU A 43 5.00 9.24 -9.83
C LEU A 43 4.45 8.88 -8.45
N GLU A 44 4.17 7.60 -8.25
CA GLU A 44 3.88 7.10 -6.92
C GLU A 44 5.19 6.79 -6.18
N VAL A 45 5.48 7.58 -5.14
CA VAL A 45 6.80 7.60 -4.49
C VAL A 45 6.74 7.39 -2.98
N TRP A 46 5.54 7.33 -2.39
CA TRP A 46 5.38 7.36 -0.94
C TRP A 46 4.12 6.64 -0.46
N GLY A 47 3.99 6.50 0.86
CA GLY A 47 2.91 5.71 1.46
C GLY A 47 3.14 4.20 1.31
N GLY A 48 2.07 3.42 1.37
CA GLY A 48 2.20 1.95 1.39
C GLY A 48 3.16 1.48 2.49
N ALA A 49 4.09 0.57 2.15
CA ALA A 49 5.08 0.06 3.11
C ALA A 49 6.37 0.91 3.20
N THR A 50 6.55 1.92 2.34
CA THR A 50 7.82 2.66 2.30
C THR A 50 8.08 3.42 3.60
N TYR A 51 7.02 3.92 4.25
CA TYR A 51 7.14 4.68 5.49
C TYR A 51 7.72 3.83 6.62
N ASP A 52 7.11 2.67 6.90
CA ASP A 52 7.60 1.69 7.88
C ASP A 52 9.03 1.23 7.53
N CYS A 53 9.25 0.89 6.25
CA CYS A 53 10.52 0.35 5.80
C CYS A 53 11.70 1.33 5.98
N CYS A 54 11.47 2.63 5.72
CA CYS A 54 12.47 3.67 5.98
C CYS A 54 13.01 3.59 7.41
N LEU A 55 12.11 3.58 8.39
CA LEU A 55 12.47 3.56 9.81
C LEU A 55 13.03 2.19 10.22
N ARG A 56 12.31 1.12 9.89
CA ARG A 56 12.57 -0.24 10.40
C ARG A 56 13.80 -0.90 9.79
N PHE A 57 14.03 -0.71 8.49
CA PHE A 57 14.98 -1.54 7.74
C PHE A 57 16.07 -0.75 7.04
N LEU A 58 15.84 0.54 6.73
CA LEU A 58 16.77 1.34 5.94
C LEU A 58 17.56 2.33 6.78
N ASN A 59 17.15 2.56 8.04
CA ASN A 59 17.69 3.61 8.89
C ASN A 59 17.60 5.00 8.21
N GLU A 60 16.47 5.28 7.58
CA GLU A 60 16.17 6.52 6.85
C GLU A 60 14.91 7.18 7.43
N ASN A 61 14.83 8.50 7.37
CA ASN A 61 13.60 9.22 7.74
C ASN A 61 12.68 9.33 6.51
N PRO A 62 11.44 8.80 6.55
CA PRO A 62 10.54 8.83 5.40
C PRO A 62 10.16 10.25 4.96
N TRP A 63 10.15 11.23 5.86
CA TRP A 63 9.87 12.63 5.53
C TRP A 63 11.04 13.31 4.82
N ASP A 64 12.28 12.98 5.20
CA ASP A 64 13.45 13.51 4.52
C ASP A 64 13.55 12.94 3.09
N ARG A 65 13.16 11.68 2.90
CA ARG A 65 12.97 11.08 1.56
C ARG A 65 11.93 11.85 0.74
N LEU A 66 10.77 12.17 1.31
CA LEU A 66 9.72 12.94 0.62
C LEU A 66 10.20 14.34 0.23
N LYS A 67 10.96 15.02 1.10
CA LYS A 67 11.59 16.32 0.81
C LYS A 67 12.55 16.25 -0.38
N ILE A 68 13.33 15.17 -0.48
CA ILE A 68 14.21 14.92 -1.61
C ILE A 68 13.38 14.80 -2.91
N PHE A 69 12.27 14.06 -2.88
CA PHE A 69 11.38 13.97 -4.05
C PHE A 69 10.79 15.33 -4.42
N LYS A 70 10.22 16.10 -3.47
CA LYS A 70 9.73 17.47 -3.71
C LYS A 70 10.80 18.38 -4.31
N LYS A 71 12.06 18.21 -3.91
CA LYS A 71 13.19 18.98 -4.45
C LYS A 71 13.47 18.64 -5.92
N HIS A 72 13.33 17.38 -6.34
CA HIS A 72 13.71 16.93 -7.68
C HIS A 72 12.58 16.90 -8.70
N PHE A 73 11.36 16.53 -8.29
CA PHE A 73 10.20 16.49 -9.18
C PHE A 73 9.55 17.85 -9.25
N LYS A 74 9.65 18.50 -10.42
CA LYS A 74 9.09 19.84 -10.69
C LYS A 74 8.00 19.82 -11.73
N LYS A 75 8.04 18.86 -12.64
CA LYS A 75 7.08 18.70 -13.73
C LYS A 75 6.00 17.68 -13.38
N THR A 76 6.37 16.66 -12.60
CA THR A 76 5.53 15.52 -12.31
C THR A 76 4.91 15.60 -10.91
N LYS A 77 3.61 15.27 -10.80
CA LYS A 77 2.92 15.22 -9.51
C LYS A 77 3.43 14.04 -8.67
N LEU A 78 3.53 14.23 -7.36
CA LEU A 78 3.81 13.16 -6.42
C LEU A 78 2.53 12.52 -5.92
N GLN A 79 2.49 11.20 -5.94
CA GLN A 79 1.38 10.38 -5.49
C GLN A 79 1.79 9.45 -4.33
N MET A 80 0.84 9.18 -3.43
CA MET A 80 1.00 8.18 -2.39
C MET A 80 -0.20 7.24 -2.28
N LEU A 81 0.05 6.06 -1.72
CA LEU A 81 -0.99 5.13 -1.27
C LEU A 81 -1.27 5.35 0.23
N LEU A 82 -2.53 5.65 0.57
CA LEU A 82 -3.01 5.93 1.92
C LEU A 82 -4.15 4.97 2.32
N ARG A 83 -4.07 4.39 3.51
CA ARG A 83 -5.02 3.41 4.06
C ARG A 83 -6.13 4.08 4.88
N GLY A 84 -6.89 5.00 4.30
CA GLY A 84 -7.99 5.69 5.01
C GLY A 84 -7.57 6.18 6.41
N LYS A 85 -8.36 5.85 7.42
CA LYS A 85 -8.09 6.13 8.85
C LYS A 85 -6.79 5.53 9.38
N ASN A 86 -6.23 4.50 8.75
CA ASN A 86 -4.99 3.85 9.16
C ASN A 86 -3.75 4.53 8.57
N LEU A 87 -3.93 5.52 7.68
CA LEU A 87 -2.85 6.29 7.06
C LEU A 87 -1.80 5.39 6.40
N VAL A 88 -0.61 5.28 6.99
CA VAL A 88 0.48 4.38 6.57
C VAL A 88 0.77 3.27 7.59
N GLY A 89 0.03 3.26 8.70
CA GLY A 89 0.15 2.31 9.80
C GLY A 89 -0.80 1.11 9.66
N TYR A 90 -1.04 0.44 10.79
CA TYR A 90 -1.79 -0.82 10.88
C TYR A 90 -3.03 -0.75 11.77
N LYS A 91 -3.30 0.40 12.41
CA LYS A 91 -4.48 0.66 13.25
C LYS A 91 -5.16 1.96 12.83
N GLU A 92 -6.41 2.17 13.24
CA GLU A 92 -7.09 3.44 13.05
C GLU A 92 -6.47 4.55 13.92
N TYR A 93 -6.51 5.79 13.43
CA TYR A 93 -6.02 6.97 14.13
C TYR A 93 -7.13 7.99 14.36
N ASP A 94 -6.97 8.81 15.39
CA ASP A 94 -7.87 9.92 15.69
C ASP A 94 -7.86 10.94 14.55
N LYS A 95 -8.99 11.63 14.35
CA LYS A 95 -9.15 12.64 13.31
C LYS A 95 -8.05 13.71 13.34
N SER A 96 -7.61 14.15 14.53
CA SER A 96 -6.55 15.15 14.66
C SER A 96 -5.18 14.66 14.16
N VAL A 97 -4.90 13.35 14.28
CA VAL A 97 -3.69 12.73 13.73
C VAL A 97 -3.79 12.59 12.21
N ILE A 98 -4.96 12.19 11.71
CA ILE A 98 -5.23 12.09 10.26
C ILE A 98 -5.04 13.45 9.59
N GLU A 99 -5.63 14.51 10.15
CA GLU A 99 -5.49 15.88 9.66
C GLU A 99 -4.02 16.33 9.66
N LEU A 100 -3.30 16.13 10.77
CA LEU A 100 -1.90 16.54 10.89
C LEU A 100 -1.02 15.83 9.86
N PHE A 101 -1.23 14.53 9.65
CA PHE A 101 -0.48 13.73 8.69
C PHE A 101 -0.72 14.22 7.26
N ILE A 102 -1.97 14.42 6.87
CA ILE A 102 -2.33 14.88 5.52
C ILE A 102 -1.78 16.28 5.28
N LYS A 103 -1.99 17.21 6.23
CA LYS A 103 -1.45 18.57 6.16
C LYS A 103 0.06 18.60 5.95
N ASN A 104 0.81 17.80 6.72
CA ASN A 104 2.26 17.70 6.56
C ASN A 104 2.66 17.02 5.25
N SER A 105 1.92 16.00 4.79
CA SER A 105 2.17 15.34 3.49
C SER A 105 2.01 16.32 2.33
N ILE A 106 0.96 17.15 2.34
CA ILE A 106 0.72 18.20 1.34
C ILE A 106 1.84 19.25 1.41
N LYS A 107 2.16 19.74 2.61
CA LYS A 107 3.26 20.70 2.83
C LYS A 107 4.58 20.18 2.29
N GLU A 108 4.85 18.88 2.42
CA GLU A 108 6.07 18.23 1.95
C GLU A 108 5.98 17.73 0.49
N GLY A 109 4.95 18.13 -0.25
CA GLY A 109 4.91 18.04 -1.72
C GLY A 109 4.05 16.91 -2.28
N MET A 110 3.18 16.30 -1.48
CA MET A 110 2.23 15.31 -1.97
C MET A 110 1.05 15.99 -2.70
N HIS A 111 0.70 15.48 -3.88
CA HIS A 111 -0.35 16.05 -4.73
C HIS A 111 -1.56 15.13 -4.90
N ILE A 112 -1.33 13.81 -4.91
CA ILE A 112 -2.37 12.81 -5.12
C ILE A 112 -2.33 11.80 -3.97
N PHE A 113 -3.47 11.64 -3.30
CA PHE A 113 -3.64 10.68 -2.22
C PHE A 113 -4.59 9.60 -2.72
N ARG A 114 -4.07 8.41 -3.02
CA ARG A 114 -4.87 7.23 -3.32
C ARG A 114 -5.35 6.61 -2.01
N ILE A 115 -6.58 6.90 -1.64
CA ILE A 115 -7.18 6.57 -0.34
C ILE A 115 -8.05 5.33 -0.49
N PHE A 116 -7.68 4.25 0.18
CA PHE A 116 -8.42 2.99 0.16
C PHE A 116 -8.72 2.48 1.57
N ASP A 117 -9.76 1.66 1.67
CA ASP A 117 -10.06 0.85 2.84
C ASP A 117 -10.01 -0.63 2.45
N ALA A 118 -9.56 -1.48 3.38
CA ALA A 118 -9.35 -2.91 3.10
C ALA A 118 -10.67 -3.69 2.88
N LEU A 119 -11.78 -3.17 3.41
CA LEU A 119 -13.12 -3.76 3.32
C LEU A 119 -14.02 -3.02 2.31
N ASN A 120 -13.50 -1.97 1.66
CA ASN A 120 -14.27 -1.00 0.87
C ASN A 120 -15.31 -0.21 1.70
N ASP A 121 -15.07 -0.02 3.01
CA ASP A 121 -15.90 0.81 3.86
C ASP A 121 -15.65 2.31 3.60
N ILE A 122 -16.67 2.99 3.10
CA ILE A 122 -16.63 4.42 2.78
C ILE A 122 -16.39 5.29 4.03
N ASN A 123 -16.84 4.85 5.21
CA ASN A 123 -16.69 5.60 6.46
C ASN A 123 -15.22 5.66 6.90
N ASN A 124 -14.41 4.70 6.46
CA ASN A 124 -12.99 4.63 6.78
C ASN A 124 -12.11 5.48 5.85
N ILE A 125 -12.61 5.88 4.68
CA ILE A 125 -11.88 6.77 3.76
C ILE A 125 -12.36 8.22 3.81
N LYS A 126 -13.62 8.46 4.23
CA LYS A 126 -14.25 9.78 4.24
C LYS A 126 -13.44 10.86 4.97
N PRO A 127 -12.91 10.66 6.19
CA PRO A 127 -12.11 11.69 6.86
C PRO A 127 -10.87 12.08 6.05
N SER A 128 -10.16 11.10 5.49
CA SER A 128 -8.98 11.37 4.68
C SER A 128 -9.30 12.13 3.40
N ILE A 129 -10.43 11.81 2.75
CA ILE A 129 -10.90 12.54 1.55
C ILE A 129 -11.18 14.01 1.90
N GLU A 130 -11.89 14.26 2.99
CA GLU A 130 -12.20 15.60 3.48
C GLU A 130 -10.93 16.43 3.73
N TYR A 131 -9.96 15.89 4.48
CA TYR A 131 -8.73 16.62 4.79
C TYR A 131 -7.83 16.85 3.57
N VAL A 132 -7.81 15.93 2.60
CA VAL A 132 -7.06 16.13 1.35
C VAL A 132 -7.70 17.24 0.51
N ASN A 133 -9.04 17.26 0.43
CA ASN A 133 -9.78 18.31 -0.27
C ASN A 133 -9.60 19.68 0.41
N ASN A 134 -9.59 19.75 1.74
CA ASN A 134 -9.31 20.98 2.49
C ASN A 134 -7.91 21.57 2.18
N GLY A 135 -6.96 20.71 1.78
CA GLY A 135 -5.65 21.12 1.30
C GLY A 135 -5.56 21.38 -0.22
N ASN A 136 -6.69 21.38 -0.93
CA ASN A 136 -6.81 21.55 -2.38
C ASN A 136 -5.94 20.57 -3.20
N GLN A 137 -5.83 19.32 -2.75
CA GLN A 137 -5.12 18.26 -3.46
C GLN A 137 -6.09 17.17 -3.98
N ASN A 138 -5.60 16.25 -4.81
CA ASN A 138 -6.42 15.19 -5.39
C ASN A 138 -6.66 14.07 -4.35
N ALA A 139 -7.87 14.06 -3.78
CA ALA A 139 -8.41 12.94 -3.03
C ALA A 139 -8.90 11.84 -3.99
N GLN A 140 -8.02 10.88 -4.28
CA GLN A 140 -8.35 9.75 -5.12
C GLN A 140 -8.98 8.63 -4.28
N GLY A 141 -10.32 8.60 -4.25
CA GLY A 141 -11.06 7.52 -3.58
C GLY A 141 -10.89 6.20 -4.34
N THR A 142 -10.80 5.08 -3.62
CA THR A 142 -10.33 3.82 -4.22
C THR A 142 -11.29 2.67 -3.95
N ILE A 143 -11.53 1.88 -5.00
CA ILE A 143 -12.17 0.57 -4.94
C ILE A 143 -11.07 -0.49 -4.87
N CYS A 144 -11.06 -1.34 -3.85
CA CYS A 144 -10.28 -2.57 -3.83
C CYS A 144 -11.03 -3.66 -4.61
N TYR A 145 -10.56 -3.95 -5.83
CA TYR A 145 -11.22 -4.90 -6.71
C TYR A 145 -11.03 -6.35 -6.25
N THR A 146 -12.08 -7.16 -6.36
CA THR A 146 -12.02 -8.59 -6.08
C THR A 146 -13.15 -9.33 -6.81
N THR A 147 -13.18 -10.67 -6.74
CA THR A 147 -14.25 -11.45 -7.37
C THR A 147 -14.95 -12.36 -6.36
N SER A 148 -16.28 -12.28 -6.30
CA SER A 148 -17.11 -13.21 -5.54
C SER A 148 -18.58 -13.08 -5.98
N PRO A 149 -19.50 -13.94 -5.51
CA PRO A 149 -20.92 -13.86 -5.87
C PRO A 149 -21.60 -12.50 -5.55
N ILE A 150 -21.06 -11.70 -4.63
CA ILE A 150 -21.64 -10.39 -4.26
C ILE A 150 -20.97 -9.21 -4.99
N HIS A 151 -19.76 -9.40 -5.51
CA HIS A 151 -18.97 -8.36 -6.17
C HIS A 151 -19.31 -8.28 -7.66
N ASN A 152 -20.53 -7.85 -7.95
CA ASN A 152 -21.02 -7.66 -9.31
C ASN A 152 -21.00 -6.17 -9.71
N GLU A 153 -21.38 -5.90 -10.94
CA GLU A 153 -21.46 -4.56 -11.50
C GLU A 153 -22.26 -3.55 -10.66
N LYS A 154 -23.43 -3.95 -10.14
CA LYS A 154 -24.27 -3.07 -9.32
C LYS A 154 -23.54 -2.65 -8.04
N TYR A 155 -22.79 -3.58 -7.44
CA TYR A 155 -21.96 -3.28 -6.29
C TYR A 155 -20.88 -2.26 -6.63
N TRP A 156 -20.12 -2.47 -7.71
CA TRP A 156 -19.02 -1.58 -8.09
C TRP A 156 -19.50 -0.18 -8.47
N ILE A 157 -20.59 -0.04 -9.22
CA ILE A 157 -21.14 1.27 -9.59
C ILE A 157 -21.65 2.01 -8.34
N ARG A 158 -22.36 1.32 -7.43
CA ARG A 158 -22.84 1.93 -6.19
C ARG A 158 -21.69 2.39 -5.30
N LEU A 159 -20.67 1.55 -5.11
CA LEU A 159 -19.49 1.91 -4.33
C LEU A 159 -18.77 3.12 -4.94
N ALA A 160 -18.57 3.11 -6.27
CA ALA A 160 -17.96 4.23 -6.97
C ALA A 160 -18.73 5.54 -6.80
N LYS A 161 -20.06 5.46 -6.85
CA LYS A 161 -20.93 6.62 -6.62
C LYS A 161 -20.85 7.14 -5.20
N ASN A 162 -20.91 6.26 -4.21
CA ASN A 162 -20.73 6.65 -2.81
C ASN A 162 -19.36 7.33 -2.58
N ILE A 163 -18.31 6.85 -3.25
CA ILE A 163 -16.96 7.46 -3.19
C ILE A 163 -16.95 8.86 -3.82
N GLU A 164 -17.62 9.07 -4.95
CA GLU A 164 -17.81 10.38 -5.57
C GLU A 164 -18.62 11.32 -4.66
N ASP A 165 -19.72 10.83 -4.07
CA ASP A 165 -20.64 11.60 -3.22
C ASP A 165 -19.98 12.10 -1.92
N ILE A 166 -18.99 11.36 -1.38
CA ILE A 166 -18.20 11.82 -0.22
C ILE A 166 -17.07 12.78 -0.60
N GLY A 167 -16.97 13.17 -1.88
CA GLY A 167 -16.08 14.22 -2.36
C GLY A 167 -14.76 13.76 -2.98
N ALA A 168 -14.62 12.49 -3.37
CA ALA A 168 -13.43 12.09 -4.12
C ALA A 168 -13.32 12.89 -5.44
N THR A 169 -12.12 13.36 -5.78
CA THR A 169 -11.85 14.15 -7.00
C THR A 169 -11.31 13.29 -8.15
N SER A 170 -10.96 12.04 -7.86
CA SER A 170 -10.75 10.97 -8.85
C SER A 170 -11.08 9.61 -8.23
N LEU A 171 -11.37 8.61 -9.05
CA LEU A 171 -11.60 7.23 -8.62
C LEU A 171 -10.45 6.34 -9.05
N ALA A 172 -9.92 5.51 -8.15
CA ALA A 172 -9.03 4.42 -8.51
C ALA A 172 -9.73 3.06 -8.44
N ILE A 173 -9.51 2.21 -9.44
CA ILE A 173 -9.76 0.77 -9.37
C ILE A 173 -8.43 0.12 -9.00
N LYS A 174 -8.30 -0.34 -7.76
CA LYS A 174 -7.13 -1.02 -7.23
C LYS A 174 -7.32 -2.53 -7.28
N ASP A 175 -6.83 -3.14 -8.35
CA ASP A 175 -6.71 -4.58 -8.52
C ASP A 175 -5.36 -5.08 -7.97
N MET A 176 -5.28 -5.11 -6.64
CA MET A 176 -4.06 -5.46 -5.90
C MET A 176 -3.52 -6.88 -6.17
N ALA A 177 -4.34 -7.76 -6.76
CA ALA A 177 -4.00 -9.16 -6.98
C ALA A 177 -3.95 -9.55 -8.48
N GLY A 178 -4.25 -8.63 -9.40
CA GLY A 178 -4.28 -8.93 -10.84
C GLY A 178 -5.48 -9.79 -11.24
N LEU A 179 -6.62 -9.68 -10.56
CA LEU A 179 -7.81 -10.50 -10.78
C LEU A 179 -8.74 -9.94 -11.87
N LEU A 180 -8.61 -8.66 -12.21
CA LEU A 180 -9.51 -7.98 -13.12
C LEU A 180 -9.31 -8.49 -14.54
N ARG A 181 -10.25 -9.31 -15.02
CA ARG A 181 -10.21 -9.86 -16.37
C ARG A 181 -10.42 -8.76 -17.44
N PRO A 182 -9.79 -8.85 -18.62
CA PRO A 182 -9.82 -7.78 -19.61
C PRO A 182 -11.23 -7.35 -20.06
N ASN A 183 -12.11 -8.29 -20.41
CA ASN A 183 -13.48 -7.95 -20.83
C ASN A 183 -14.32 -7.37 -19.68
N THR A 184 -14.11 -7.85 -18.46
CA THR A 184 -14.75 -7.29 -17.25
C THR A 184 -14.27 -5.87 -17.00
N CYS A 185 -12.98 -5.60 -17.20
CA CYS A 185 -12.38 -4.27 -17.11
C CYS A 185 -13.03 -3.30 -18.09
N TYR A 186 -13.12 -3.70 -19.37
CA TYR A 186 -13.73 -2.91 -20.43
C TYR A 186 -15.15 -2.45 -20.05
N GLU A 187 -16.01 -3.42 -19.69
CA GLU A 187 -17.40 -3.16 -19.32
C GLU A 187 -17.52 -2.31 -18.06
N LEU A 188 -16.71 -2.60 -17.03
CA LEU A 188 -16.71 -1.84 -15.78
C LEU A 188 -16.35 -0.38 -16.04
N ILE A 189 -15.26 -0.10 -16.76
CA ILE A 189 -14.82 1.27 -17.05
C ILE A 189 -15.87 2.00 -17.89
N LYS A 190 -16.42 1.39 -18.94
CA LYS A 190 -17.49 2.01 -19.74
C LYS A 190 -18.68 2.41 -18.89
N LYS A 191 -19.05 1.60 -17.90
CA LYS A 191 -20.17 1.89 -17.00
C LYS A 191 -19.81 2.95 -15.96
N LEU A 192 -18.62 2.90 -15.39
CA LEU A 192 -18.17 3.93 -14.47
C LEU A 192 -18.06 5.30 -15.16
N LYS A 193 -17.50 5.39 -16.39
CA LYS A 193 -17.45 6.63 -17.17
C LYS A 193 -18.83 7.21 -17.51
N LYS A 194 -19.86 6.36 -17.64
CA LYS A 194 -21.25 6.80 -17.84
C LYS A 194 -21.92 7.30 -16.58
N ASN A 195 -21.50 6.81 -15.42
CA ASN A 195 -22.15 7.13 -14.16
C ASN A 195 -21.43 8.24 -13.40
N LEU A 196 -20.09 8.31 -13.45
CA LEU A 196 -19.30 9.28 -12.71
C LEU A 196 -18.93 10.50 -13.54
N THR A 197 -18.64 11.59 -12.84
CA THR A 197 -18.12 12.85 -13.39
C THR A 197 -16.63 13.04 -13.15
N ILE A 198 -16.06 12.31 -12.19
CA ILE A 198 -14.63 12.33 -11.85
C ILE A 198 -13.79 11.34 -12.70
N PRO A 199 -12.49 11.61 -12.94
CA PRO A 199 -11.62 10.75 -13.73
C PRO A 199 -11.36 9.40 -13.04
N ILE A 200 -11.10 8.37 -13.85
CA ILE A 200 -10.90 6.98 -13.45
C ILE A 200 -9.45 6.57 -13.70
N HIS A 201 -8.81 6.05 -12.66
CA HIS A 201 -7.46 5.54 -12.65
C HIS A 201 -7.48 4.02 -12.46
N LEU A 202 -6.70 3.28 -13.26
CA LEU A 202 -6.57 1.83 -13.11
C LEU A 202 -5.19 1.47 -12.54
N HIS A 203 -5.21 0.62 -11.53
CA HIS A 203 -4.04 0.03 -10.90
C HIS A 203 -4.21 -1.48 -10.88
N THR A 204 -3.32 -2.24 -11.55
CA THR A 204 -3.40 -3.70 -11.60
C THR A 204 -2.03 -4.35 -11.61
N HIS A 205 -1.90 -5.40 -10.80
CA HIS A 205 -0.67 -6.20 -10.73
C HIS A 205 -0.64 -7.27 -11.84
N SER A 206 0.56 -7.64 -12.26
CA SER A 206 0.85 -8.57 -13.35
C SER A 206 0.92 -10.03 -12.91
N THR A 207 0.62 -10.30 -11.63
CA THR A 207 0.76 -11.60 -10.97
C THR A 207 0.13 -12.74 -11.77
N THR A 208 -1.03 -12.49 -12.39
CA THR A 208 -1.81 -13.48 -13.14
C THR A 208 -1.47 -13.52 -14.64
N GLY A 209 -0.64 -12.60 -15.12
CA GLY A 209 -0.38 -12.39 -16.54
C GLY A 209 -1.48 -11.65 -17.30
N LEU A 210 -2.49 -11.11 -16.61
CA LEU A 210 -3.63 -10.42 -17.26
C LEU A 210 -3.45 -8.91 -17.41
N SER A 211 -2.53 -8.29 -16.67
CA SER A 211 -2.41 -6.83 -16.54
C SER A 211 -2.27 -6.11 -17.88
N ASP A 212 -1.47 -6.62 -18.81
CA ASP A 212 -1.23 -6.00 -20.11
C ASP A 212 -2.53 -5.91 -20.93
N ALA A 213 -3.22 -7.04 -21.06
CA ALA A 213 -4.51 -7.10 -21.75
C ALA A 213 -5.59 -6.28 -21.03
N THR A 214 -5.57 -6.28 -19.69
CA THR A 214 -6.51 -5.50 -18.87
C THR A 214 -6.29 -4.00 -19.02
N ASN A 215 -5.04 -3.54 -19.01
CA ASN A 215 -4.67 -2.13 -19.25
C ASN A 215 -5.03 -1.71 -20.68
N TYR A 216 -4.79 -2.56 -21.68
CA TYR A 216 -5.19 -2.27 -23.06
C TYR A 216 -6.72 -2.18 -23.22
N LYS A 217 -7.47 -3.10 -22.61
CA LYS A 217 -8.95 -3.03 -22.58
C LYS A 217 -9.47 -1.82 -21.80
N ALA A 218 -8.76 -1.38 -20.77
CA ALA A 218 -9.08 -0.15 -20.05
C ALA A 218 -8.91 1.09 -20.93
N TYR A 219 -7.82 1.13 -21.73
CA TYR A 219 -7.61 2.16 -22.74
C TYR A 219 -8.76 2.19 -23.76
N GLU A 220 -9.11 1.06 -24.36
CA GLU A 220 -10.24 0.98 -25.33
C GLU A 220 -11.57 1.42 -24.71
N ALA A 221 -11.73 1.25 -23.39
CA ALA A 221 -12.91 1.66 -22.65
C ALA A 221 -12.93 3.17 -22.29
N GLY A 222 -11.81 3.87 -22.45
CA GLY A 222 -11.68 5.30 -22.17
C GLY A 222 -11.31 5.63 -20.71
N VAL A 223 -10.46 4.82 -20.08
CA VAL A 223 -9.85 5.14 -18.78
C VAL A 223 -8.97 6.40 -18.88
N ASP A 224 -8.88 7.18 -17.81
CA ASP A 224 -8.17 8.47 -17.81
C ASP A 224 -6.69 8.34 -17.43
N ASN A 225 -6.35 7.33 -16.63
CA ASN A 225 -4.99 7.09 -16.16
C ASN A 225 -4.73 5.61 -15.85
N ILE A 226 -3.51 5.14 -16.09
CA ILE A 226 -3.05 3.77 -15.81
C ILE A 226 -1.72 3.83 -15.04
N ASP A 227 -1.63 2.99 -14.01
CA ASP A 227 -0.37 2.71 -13.33
C ASP A 227 0.47 1.71 -14.14
N THR A 228 1.75 2.04 -14.35
CA THR A 228 2.75 1.16 -14.95
C THR A 228 4.05 1.21 -14.16
N SER A 229 4.96 0.25 -14.39
CA SER A 229 6.31 0.31 -13.83
C SER A 229 7.37 0.11 -14.89
N ILE A 230 8.48 0.84 -14.81
CA ILE A 230 9.62 0.67 -15.72
C ILE A 230 10.03 -0.80 -15.81
N SER A 231 10.41 -1.27 -17.01
CA SER A 231 10.54 -2.70 -17.32
C SER A 231 11.41 -3.48 -16.33
N SER A 232 12.51 -2.90 -15.85
CA SER A 232 13.40 -3.54 -14.86
C SER A 232 12.80 -3.73 -13.46
N PHE A 233 11.67 -3.08 -13.14
CA PHE A 233 10.84 -3.28 -11.93
C PHE A 233 9.37 -3.60 -12.25
N SER A 234 9.11 -4.13 -13.44
CA SER A 234 7.79 -4.52 -13.91
C SER A 234 7.53 -6.03 -13.77
N ASN A 235 6.30 -6.44 -14.12
CA ASN A 235 5.87 -7.83 -14.22
C ASN A 235 5.99 -8.63 -12.91
N LEU A 236 5.72 -9.94 -12.96
CA LEU A 236 5.65 -10.80 -11.78
C LEU A 236 4.66 -10.22 -10.76
N TYR A 237 5.12 -9.90 -9.56
CA TYR A 237 4.31 -9.25 -8.53
C TYR A 237 4.05 -7.76 -8.78
N ALA A 238 4.72 -7.12 -9.73
CA ALA A 238 4.61 -5.67 -9.99
C ALA A 238 3.60 -5.37 -11.11
N HIS A 239 3.80 -4.29 -11.86
CA HIS A 239 2.87 -3.72 -12.83
C HIS A 239 3.33 -3.98 -14.27
N THR A 240 2.43 -3.78 -15.24
CA THR A 240 2.79 -3.79 -16.66
C THR A 240 3.99 -2.88 -16.93
N ALA A 241 4.90 -3.32 -17.80
CA ALA A 241 6.06 -2.54 -18.20
C ALA A 241 5.64 -1.23 -18.90
N THR A 242 6.13 -0.09 -18.39
CA THR A 242 5.81 1.26 -18.90
C THR A 242 6.10 1.36 -20.41
N GLU A 243 7.29 0.90 -20.82
CA GLU A 243 7.78 0.95 -22.20
C GLU A 243 6.92 0.11 -23.14
N SER A 244 6.56 -1.10 -22.70
CA SER A 244 5.71 -2.00 -23.47
C SER A 244 4.31 -1.44 -23.62
N PHE A 245 3.72 -0.86 -22.57
CA PHE A 245 2.40 -0.28 -22.65
C PHE A 245 2.36 0.95 -23.57
N ILE A 246 3.37 1.84 -23.48
CA ILE A 246 3.50 2.96 -24.41
C ILE A 246 3.58 2.47 -25.86
N SER A 247 4.37 1.44 -26.12
CA SER A 247 4.52 0.84 -27.46
C SER A 247 3.25 0.16 -27.97
N MET A 248 2.33 -0.25 -27.08
CA MET A 248 1.00 -0.74 -27.47
C MET A 248 0.06 0.38 -27.90
N LEU A 249 0.29 1.61 -27.43
CA LEU A 249 -0.60 2.75 -27.65
C LEU A 249 -0.16 3.67 -28.79
N TYR A 250 1.15 3.80 -29.01
CA TYR A 250 1.72 4.77 -29.93
C TYR A 250 2.59 4.09 -30.98
N ASP A 251 2.45 4.53 -32.23
CA ASP A 251 3.45 4.29 -33.26
C ASP A 251 4.69 5.16 -33.00
N ASP A 252 5.87 4.71 -33.46
CA ASP A 252 7.17 5.36 -33.16
C ASP A 252 7.20 6.86 -33.51
N VAL A 253 6.56 7.25 -34.62
CA VAL A 253 6.55 8.64 -35.11
C VAL A 253 5.62 9.55 -34.29
N GLU A 254 4.54 9.00 -33.73
CA GLU A 254 3.52 9.75 -32.99
C GLU A 254 3.69 9.64 -31.46
N ASN A 255 4.75 8.96 -31.00
CA ASN A 255 4.99 8.71 -29.59
C ASN A 255 5.48 9.99 -28.88
N PRO A 256 4.70 10.54 -27.92
CA PRO A 256 5.12 11.72 -27.16
C PRO A 256 6.17 11.40 -26.09
N TYR A 257 6.45 10.11 -25.84
CA TYR A 257 7.44 9.65 -24.86
C TYR A 257 8.76 9.33 -25.55
N ASN A 258 9.87 9.78 -24.95
CA ASN A 258 11.20 9.41 -25.40
C ASN A 258 11.54 7.97 -24.95
N MET A 259 11.50 7.02 -25.87
CA MET A 259 11.78 5.60 -25.60
C MET A 259 13.24 5.33 -25.26
N GLU A 260 14.19 6.09 -25.79
CA GLU A 260 15.62 5.99 -25.41
C GLU A 260 15.80 6.41 -23.94
N LEU A 261 15.15 7.50 -23.51
CA LEU A 261 15.16 7.94 -22.11
C LEU A 261 14.56 6.89 -21.17
N LEU A 262 13.49 6.22 -21.60
CA LEU A 262 12.90 5.12 -20.82
C LEU A 262 13.85 3.93 -20.71
N THR A 263 14.52 3.57 -21.80
CA THR A 263 15.54 2.50 -21.82
C THR A 263 16.68 2.83 -20.84
N ASP A 264 17.21 4.05 -20.89
CA ASP A 264 18.20 4.58 -19.97
C ASP A 264 17.79 4.46 -18.48
N ILE A 265 16.51 4.73 -18.19
CA ILE A 265 15.95 4.61 -16.84
C ILE A 265 15.85 3.13 -16.46
N SER A 266 15.41 2.27 -17.37
CA SER A 266 15.31 0.84 -17.13
C SER A 266 16.68 0.23 -16.83
N ASP A 267 17.71 0.55 -17.63
CA ASP A 267 19.08 0.07 -17.47
C ASP A 267 19.65 0.48 -16.10
N TYR A 268 19.47 1.75 -15.71
CA TYR A 268 19.86 2.22 -14.38
C TYR A 268 19.22 1.37 -13.27
N PHE A 269 17.92 1.14 -13.36
CA PHE A 269 17.22 0.35 -12.35
C PHE A 269 17.59 -1.14 -12.40
N ASN A 270 17.92 -1.69 -13.56
CA ASN A 270 18.43 -3.06 -13.69
C ASN A 270 19.75 -3.24 -12.91
N ASP A 271 20.65 -2.27 -13.00
CA ASP A 271 21.90 -2.24 -12.23
C ASP A 271 21.62 -2.09 -10.72
N VAL A 272 20.75 -1.15 -10.35
CA VAL A 272 20.35 -0.94 -8.95
C VAL A 272 19.74 -2.21 -8.35
N ARG A 273 18.89 -2.92 -9.10
CA ARG A 273 18.20 -4.14 -8.65
C ARG A 273 19.17 -5.24 -8.21
N GLN A 274 20.35 -5.33 -8.82
CA GLN A 274 21.37 -6.31 -8.42
C GLN A 274 21.81 -6.16 -6.95
N ASN A 275 21.84 -4.93 -6.43
CA ASN A 275 22.17 -4.65 -5.02
C ASN A 275 21.12 -5.21 -4.04
N TYR A 276 19.93 -5.57 -4.54
CA TYR A 276 18.78 -6.01 -3.76
C TYR A 276 18.41 -7.48 -3.98
N LYS A 277 19.26 -8.26 -4.66
CA LYS A 277 19.01 -9.68 -5.02
C LYS A 277 18.52 -10.55 -3.85
N LYS A 278 19.01 -10.31 -2.63
CA LYS A 278 18.59 -11.05 -1.42
C LYS A 278 17.12 -10.83 -1.00
N TYR A 279 16.46 -9.81 -1.54
CA TYR A 279 15.08 -9.47 -1.24
C TYR A 279 14.12 -9.79 -2.39
N GLU A 280 14.63 -10.36 -3.49
CA GLU A 280 13.83 -10.76 -4.64
C GLU A 280 12.75 -11.78 -4.27
N GLY A 281 11.57 -11.61 -4.87
CA GLY A 281 10.52 -12.61 -4.83
C GLY A 281 10.92 -13.92 -5.51
N SER A 282 10.28 -15.03 -5.12
CA SER A 282 10.53 -16.36 -5.67
C SER A 282 9.93 -16.60 -7.06
N MET A 283 9.00 -15.74 -7.50
CA MET A 283 8.26 -15.91 -8.74
C MET A 283 9.15 -15.74 -9.97
N ARG A 284 8.97 -16.62 -10.96
CA ARG A 284 9.72 -16.63 -12.23
C ARG A 284 8.83 -16.48 -13.46
N GLY A 285 7.53 -16.32 -13.27
CA GLY A 285 6.52 -16.21 -14.33
C GLY A 285 5.21 -15.71 -13.75
N VAL A 286 4.09 -16.28 -14.19
CA VAL A 286 2.74 -15.93 -13.71
C VAL A 286 2.22 -16.96 -12.71
N ASP A 287 1.38 -16.53 -11.77
CA ASP A 287 0.63 -17.41 -10.86
C ASP A 287 -0.87 -17.37 -11.18
N VAL A 288 -1.31 -18.31 -12.00
CA VAL A 288 -2.71 -18.47 -12.40
C VAL A 288 -3.58 -19.04 -11.29
N ASN A 289 -3.00 -19.65 -10.24
CA ASN A 289 -3.78 -20.17 -9.10
C ASN A 289 -4.45 -19.03 -8.31
N MET A 290 -3.92 -17.81 -8.43
CA MET A 290 -4.56 -16.60 -7.91
C MET A 290 -5.97 -16.41 -8.49
N LEU A 291 -6.21 -16.78 -9.76
CA LEU A 291 -7.52 -16.64 -10.40
C LEU A 291 -8.56 -17.63 -9.87
N THR A 292 -8.11 -18.77 -9.33
CA THR A 292 -9.00 -19.79 -8.76
C THR A 292 -9.17 -19.60 -7.25
N ASN A 293 -8.07 -19.43 -6.54
CA ASN A 293 -8.05 -19.48 -5.07
C ASN A 293 -8.14 -18.08 -4.47
N GLN A 294 -7.75 -17.03 -5.22
CA GLN A 294 -7.71 -15.63 -4.79
C GLN A 294 -6.92 -15.43 -3.49
N VAL A 295 -5.87 -16.23 -3.29
CA VAL A 295 -4.99 -16.21 -2.11
C VAL A 295 -3.74 -15.41 -2.46
N PRO A 296 -3.50 -14.22 -1.89
CA PRO A 296 -2.30 -13.44 -2.18
C PRO A 296 -1.01 -14.23 -1.98
N GLY A 297 -0.12 -14.25 -2.98
CA GLY A 297 1.09 -15.10 -2.97
C GLY A 297 2.05 -14.79 -1.82
N GLY A 298 2.23 -13.51 -1.47
CA GLY A 298 3.04 -13.11 -0.31
C GLY A 298 2.47 -13.61 1.02
N MET A 299 1.14 -13.67 1.15
CA MET A 299 0.49 -14.28 2.31
C MET A 299 0.69 -15.80 2.32
N LEU A 300 0.50 -16.47 1.18
CA LEU A 300 0.66 -17.91 1.07
C LEU A 300 2.09 -18.36 1.43
N SER A 301 3.10 -17.62 0.96
CA SER A 301 4.52 -17.91 1.24
C SER A 301 4.83 -17.87 2.74
N ILE A 302 4.22 -16.93 3.47
CA ILE A 302 4.37 -16.82 4.93
C ILE A 302 3.69 -18.00 5.62
N LEU A 303 2.47 -18.33 5.20
CA LEU A 303 1.68 -19.43 5.76
C LEU A 303 2.34 -20.80 5.50
N GLU A 304 2.91 -21.01 4.31
CA GLU A 304 3.66 -22.21 3.95
C GLU A 304 4.90 -22.37 4.83
N LYS A 305 5.66 -21.28 5.03
CA LYS A 305 6.80 -21.28 5.96
C LYS A 305 6.35 -21.63 7.39
N GLN A 306 5.24 -21.07 7.87
CA GLN A 306 4.71 -21.39 9.20
C GLN A 306 4.33 -22.88 9.31
N LEU A 307 3.73 -23.48 8.28
CA LEU A 307 3.49 -24.92 8.26
C LEU A 307 4.79 -25.73 8.27
N PHE A 308 5.81 -25.31 7.51
CA PHE A 308 7.12 -25.94 7.50
C PHE A 308 7.78 -25.88 8.88
N ASP A 309 7.84 -24.71 9.51
CA ASP A 309 8.43 -24.51 10.85
C ASP A 309 7.71 -25.35 11.93
N LEU A 310 6.42 -25.65 11.72
CA LEU A 310 5.60 -26.50 12.59
C LEU A 310 5.67 -28.00 12.24
N ASN A 311 6.46 -28.41 11.23
CA ASN A 311 6.51 -29.77 10.68
C ASN A 311 5.14 -30.27 10.20
N ARG A 312 4.34 -29.40 9.55
CA ARG A 312 2.99 -29.67 9.02
C ARG A 312 2.84 -29.30 7.53
N SER A 313 3.92 -29.38 6.75
CA SER A 313 3.89 -29.06 5.31
C SER A 313 2.88 -29.90 4.52
N ASP A 314 2.54 -31.10 5.00
CA ASP A 314 1.49 -31.97 4.44
C ASP A 314 0.10 -31.31 4.42
N LYS A 315 -0.12 -30.28 5.25
CA LYS A 315 -1.40 -29.57 5.37
C LYS A 315 -1.55 -28.36 4.43
N LEU A 316 -0.57 -28.06 3.57
CA LEU A 316 -0.59 -26.89 2.70
C LEU A 316 -1.85 -26.83 1.83
N LYS A 317 -2.26 -27.96 1.25
CA LYS A 317 -3.48 -28.03 0.43
C LYS A 317 -4.74 -27.70 1.23
N LEU A 318 -4.85 -28.22 2.45
CA LEU A 318 -5.99 -27.93 3.34
C LEU A 318 -6.06 -26.44 3.68
N LEU A 319 -4.90 -25.80 3.86
CA LEU A 319 -4.81 -24.37 4.13
C LEU A 319 -5.27 -23.52 2.95
N ILE A 320 -4.79 -23.82 1.74
CA ILE A 320 -5.22 -23.15 0.51
C ILE A 320 -6.73 -23.29 0.32
N ASP A 321 -7.29 -24.48 0.57
CA ASP A 321 -8.72 -24.75 0.41
C ASP A 321 -9.59 -24.12 1.52
N GLU A 322 -9.03 -23.80 2.68
CA GLU A 322 -9.76 -23.23 3.82
C GLU A 322 -9.93 -21.71 3.68
N ILE A 323 -8.96 -21.01 3.09
CA ILE A 323 -8.99 -19.55 2.95
C ILE A 323 -10.26 -19.04 2.21
N PRO A 324 -10.64 -19.58 1.04
CA PRO A 324 -11.88 -19.18 0.36
C PRO A 324 -13.14 -19.46 1.18
N LYS A 325 -13.15 -20.53 2.00
CA LYS A 325 -14.29 -20.89 2.86
C LYS A 325 -14.45 -19.91 4.00
N ILE A 326 -13.36 -19.52 4.67
CA ILE A 326 -13.39 -18.49 5.71
C ILE A 326 -13.81 -17.16 5.09
N ARG A 327 -13.21 -16.78 3.96
CA ARG A 327 -13.56 -15.57 3.24
C ARG A 327 -15.05 -15.50 2.94
N LYS A 328 -15.67 -16.59 2.49
CA LYS A 328 -17.13 -16.70 2.31
C LYS A 328 -17.88 -16.49 3.62
N ASP A 329 -17.44 -17.12 4.71
CA ASP A 329 -18.09 -17.02 6.02
C ASP A 329 -18.01 -15.62 6.65
N VAL A 330 -17.02 -14.81 6.25
CA VAL A 330 -16.91 -13.39 6.64
C VAL A 330 -17.40 -12.43 5.55
N GLY A 331 -18.41 -12.81 4.77
CA GLY A 331 -19.05 -11.87 3.83
C GLY A 331 -18.20 -11.48 2.62
N TYR A 332 -17.27 -12.34 2.20
CA TYR A 332 -16.41 -12.16 1.02
C TYR A 332 -15.49 -10.94 1.01
N VAL A 333 -15.03 -10.47 2.16
CA VAL A 333 -14.08 -9.33 2.26
C VAL A 333 -12.95 -9.43 1.22
N PRO A 334 -12.51 -8.30 0.62
CA PRO A 334 -11.28 -8.26 -0.17
C PRO A 334 -10.11 -8.78 0.66
N LEU A 335 -9.18 -9.52 0.06
CA LEU A 335 -7.96 -9.99 0.73
C LEU A 335 -6.81 -9.04 0.42
N VAL A 336 -6.75 -7.95 1.19
CA VAL A 336 -5.68 -6.94 1.15
C VAL A 336 -5.24 -6.66 2.59
N THR A 337 -4.11 -6.01 2.82
CA THR A 337 -3.68 -5.72 4.20
C THR A 337 -4.68 -4.80 4.93
N PRO A 338 -5.13 -5.13 6.15
CA PRO A 338 -4.75 -6.29 6.98
C PRO A 338 -5.67 -7.53 6.86
N SER A 339 -6.82 -7.44 6.19
CA SER A 339 -7.81 -8.53 6.09
C SER A 339 -7.23 -9.85 5.55
N SER A 340 -6.29 -9.79 4.61
CA SER A 340 -5.61 -10.99 4.11
C SER A 340 -4.88 -11.76 5.22
N GLN A 341 -4.06 -11.09 6.02
CA GLN A 341 -3.31 -11.71 7.12
C GLN A 341 -4.25 -12.29 8.19
N ILE A 342 -5.33 -11.57 8.51
CA ILE A 342 -6.33 -11.99 9.49
C ILE A 342 -7.02 -13.29 9.04
N VAL A 343 -7.51 -13.31 7.79
CA VAL A 343 -8.15 -14.51 7.21
C VAL A 343 -7.16 -15.67 7.08
N GLY A 344 -5.93 -15.40 6.66
CA GLY A 344 -4.86 -16.40 6.54
C GLY A 344 -4.48 -17.03 7.89
N ALA A 345 -4.32 -16.22 8.93
CA ALA A 345 -4.00 -16.71 10.28
C ALA A 345 -5.14 -17.59 10.84
N GLN A 346 -6.41 -17.17 10.67
CA GLN A 346 -7.54 -17.98 11.08
C GLN A 346 -7.66 -19.29 10.28
N ALA A 347 -7.30 -19.27 8.98
CA ALA A 347 -7.24 -20.48 8.16
C ALA A 347 -6.19 -21.47 8.67
N LEU A 348 -5.00 -20.98 9.01
CA LEU A 348 -3.95 -21.79 9.62
C LEU A 348 -4.43 -22.40 10.93
N MET A 349 -5.06 -21.62 11.81
CA MET A 349 -5.65 -22.14 13.06
C MET A 349 -6.68 -23.24 12.80
N ASN A 350 -7.63 -23.04 11.88
CA ASN A 350 -8.64 -24.04 11.54
C ASN A 350 -8.02 -25.37 11.06
N VAL A 351 -6.93 -25.29 10.29
CA VAL A 351 -6.19 -26.44 9.75
C VAL A 351 -5.38 -27.17 10.82
N LEU A 352 -4.73 -26.43 11.72
CA LEU A 352 -4.00 -26.99 12.86
C LEU A 352 -4.95 -27.65 13.87
N ASP A 353 -6.10 -27.04 14.12
CA ASP A 353 -7.15 -27.54 15.01
C ASP A 353 -7.96 -28.72 14.44
N GLU A 354 -7.84 -28.96 13.12
CA GLU A 354 -8.64 -29.95 12.37
C GLU A 354 -10.15 -29.72 12.50
N LYS A 355 -10.55 -28.49 12.86
CA LYS A 355 -11.93 -28.11 13.09
C LYS A 355 -12.12 -26.60 12.93
N ARG A 356 -13.06 -26.21 12.06
CA ARG A 356 -13.35 -24.80 11.78
C ARG A 356 -13.81 -24.05 13.03
N TYR A 357 -13.14 -22.95 13.33
CA TYR A 357 -13.45 -22.04 14.43
C TYR A 357 -13.45 -22.72 15.80
N LYS A 358 -12.60 -23.74 16.01
CA LYS A 358 -12.40 -24.34 17.35
C LYS A 358 -11.67 -23.33 18.23
N THR A 359 -10.55 -22.81 17.75
CA THR A 359 -9.86 -21.65 18.30
C THR A 359 -10.14 -20.43 17.42
N LEU A 360 -10.39 -19.27 18.04
CA LEU A 360 -10.58 -18.00 17.36
C LEU A 360 -9.39 -17.10 17.65
N ASN A 361 -8.81 -16.55 16.58
CA ASN A 361 -7.82 -15.49 16.68
C ASN A 361 -8.52 -14.17 17.06
N LYS A 362 -7.86 -13.34 17.88
CA LYS A 362 -8.43 -12.06 18.34
C LYS A 362 -8.70 -11.10 17.18
N GLU A 363 -7.72 -10.90 16.30
CA GLU A 363 -7.88 -10.01 15.14
C GLU A 363 -9.00 -10.48 14.19
N PHE A 364 -9.26 -11.79 14.11
CA PHE A 364 -10.37 -12.35 13.36
C PHE A 364 -11.72 -12.10 14.04
N VAL A 365 -11.80 -12.21 15.37
CA VAL A 365 -12.97 -11.79 16.16
C VAL A 365 -13.24 -10.30 15.97
N ASP A 366 -12.20 -9.48 16.03
CA ASP A 366 -12.28 -8.04 15.86
C ASP A 366 -12.78 -7.66 14.45
N LEU A 367 -12.33 -8.37 13.41
CA LEU A 367 -12.85 -8.24 12.05
C LEU A 367 -14.34 -8.56 11.98
N VAL A 368 -14.78 -9.68 12.57
CA VAL A 368 -16.19 -10.10 12.57
C VAL A 368 -17.07 -9.11 13.34
N ASN A 369 -16.55 -8.50 14.40
CA ASN A 369 -17.22 -7.48 15.20
C ASN A 369 -17.21 -6.08 14.58
N GLY A 370 -16.57 -5.90 13.41
CA GLY A 370 -16.55 -4.63 12.68
C GLY A 370 -15.50 -3.63 13.15
N HIS A 371 -14.51 -4.03 13.97
CA HIS A 371 -13.42 -3.15 14.41
C HIS A 371 -12.43 -2.76 13.30
N TYR A 372 -12.59 -3.32 12.10
CA TYR A 372 -11.82 -2.96 10.90
C TYR A 372 -12.68 -2.24 9.83
N GLY A 373 -13.94 -1.95 10.14
CA GLY A 373 -14.92 -1.40 9.20
C GLY A 373 -16.09 -2.34 8.90
N GLU A 374 -17.04 -1.85 8.12
CA GLU A 374 -18.24 -2.57 7.74
C GLU A 374 -17.94 -3.69 6.74
N ILE A 375 -18.36 -4.92 7.06
CA ILE A 375 -18.27 -6.06 6.15
C ILE A 375 -19.38 -5.97 5.10
N THR A 376 -19.00 -5.92 3.83
CA THR A 376 -19.94 -5.78 2.69
C THR A 376 -20.97 -6.92 2.59
N GLY A 377 -20.57 -8.16 2.88
CA GLY A 377 -21.43 -9.34 2.72
C GLY A 377 -22.03 -9.86 4.02
N VAL A 378 -22.92 -10.84 3.90
CA VAL A 378 -23.54 -11.49 5.07
C VAL A 378 -22.54 -12.42 5.75
N ILE A 379 -22.34 -12.25 7.04
CA ILE A 379 -21.52 -13.12 7.88
C ILE A 379 -22.29 -14.41 8.19
N CYS A 380 -21.60 -15.55 8.15
CA CYS A 380 -22.18 -16.85 8.44
C CYS A 380 -22.78 -16.90 9.85
N PRO A 381 -24.08 -17.25 10.01
CA PRO A 381 -24.73 -17.28 11.34
C PRO A 381 -24.06 -18.23 12.34
N LYS A 382 -23.45 -19.32 11.87
CA LYS A 382 -22.70 -20.25 12.74
C LYS A 382 -21.41 -19.63 13.25
N LEU A 383 -20.76 -18.78 12.44
CA LEU A 383 -19.56 -18.06 12.83
C LEU A 383 -19.91 -16.98 13.86
N LEU A 384 -20.95 -16.18 13.61
CA LEU A 384 -21.43 -15.15 14.54
C LEU A 384 -21.68 -15.73 15.94
N LYS A 385 -22.44 -16.83 16.03
CA LYS A 385 -22.71 -17.51 17.31
C LYS A 385 -21.44 -18.00 18.03
N LYS A 386 -20.35 -18.28 17.31
CA LYS A 386 -19.08 -18.67 17.92
C LYS A 386 -18.31 -17.45 18.43
N VAL A 387 -18.33 -16.37 17.67
CA VAL A 387 -17.71 -15.09 18.06
C VAL A 387 -18.42 -14.49 19.27
N GLU A 388 -19.76 -14.46 19.29
CA GLU A 388 -20.56 -13.99 20.43
C GLU A 388 -20.29 -14.78 21.73
N LYS A 389 -19.94 -16.07 21.61
CA LYS A 389 -19.57 -16.91 22.76
C LYS A 389 -18.11 -16.78 23.14
N SER A 390 -17.28 -16.17 22.30
CA SER A 390 -15.88 -15.95 22.61
C SER A 390 -15.77 -14.72 23.50
N HIS A 391 -15.31 -14.89 24.74
CA HIS A 391 -14.98 -13.78 25.65
C HIS A 391 -13.74 -12.97 25.18
N LEU A 392 -13.39 -13.06 23.90
CA LEU A 392 -12.26 -12.34 23.30
C LEU A 392 -12.63 -10.89 22.95
N SER A 393 -13.94 -10.59 22.89
CA SER A 393 -14.48 -9.26 22.64
C SER A 393 -14.73 -8.48 23.93
N ASP A 394 -13.75 -8.41 24.82
CA ASP A 394 -13.79 -7.47 25.95
C ASP A 394 -13.46 -6.05 25.44
N GLY A 395 -14.43 -5.45 24.75
CA GLY A 395 -14.99 -4.18 25.18
C GLY A 395 -14.21 -2.88 25.00
N THR A 396 -13.10 -2.81 24.28
CA THR A 396 -12.59 -1.51 23.80
C THR A 396 -12.27 -1.57 22.32
N ALA A 397 -13.14 -0.94 21.51
CA ALA A 397 -12.64 -0.31 20.29
C ALA A 397 -11.42 0.51 20.73
N ASN A 398 -10.23 0.22 20.19
CA ASN A 398 -9.00 0.88 20.62
C ASN A 398 -9.25 2.39 20.62
N GLU A 399 -9.39 3.01 21.80
CA GLU A 399 -9.64 4.44 21.88
C GLU A 399 -8.48 5.13 21.18
N THR A 400 -8.81 5.85 20.11
CA THR A 400 -7.80 6.58 19.36
C THR A 400 -7.38 7.79 20.19
N LEU A 401 -6.09 7.92 20.46
CA LEU A 401 -5.57 9.06 21.22
C LEU A 401 -5.52 10.30 20.33
N SER A 402 -5.93 11.44 20.90
CA SER A 402 -5.80 12.74 20.23
C SER A 402 -4.33 13.14 20.07
N ILE A 403 -4.09 14.10 19.18
CA ILE A 403 -2.75 14.63 18.94
C ILE A 403 -2.09 15.22 20.18
N ASP A 404 -2.86 15.81 21.10
CA ASP A 404 -2.31 16.45 22.29
C ASP A 404 -1.81 15.44 23.34
N SER A 405 -2.49 14.30 23.46
CA SER A 405 -2.00 13.17 24.25
C SER A 405 -0.65 12.68 23.70
N HIS A 406 -0.54 12.52 22.39
CA HIS A 406 0.69 12.10 21.74
C HIS A 406 1.83 13.13 21.84
N LYS A 407 1.54 14.44 21.77
CA LYS A 407 2.55 15.48 22.00
C LYS A 407 3.17 15.37 23.40
N LYS A 408 2.36 15.07 24.41
CA LYS A 408 2.85 14.88 25.79
C LYS A 408 3.77 13.67 25.88
N GLU A 409 3.36 12.52 25.33
CA GLU A 409 4.18 11.30 25.29
C GLU A 409 5.50 11.51 24.56
N PHE A 410 5.47 12.19 23.41
CA PHE A 410 6.65 12.48 22.63
C PHE A 410 7.62 13.42 23.36
N LYS A 411 7.09 14.47 24.01
CA LYS A 411 7.90 15.40 24.81
C LYS A 411 8.61 14.69 25.97
N ASN A 412 7.90 13.80 26.68
CA ASN A 412 8.49 13.00 27.74
C ASN A 412 9.61 12.10 27.18
N PHE A 413 9.32 11.37 26.10
CA PHE A 413 10.33 10.53 25.44
C PHE A 413 11.60 11.32 25.05
N CYS A 414 11.43 12.50 24.45
CA CYS A 414 12.57 13.33 24.08
C CYS A 414 13.36 13.84 25.30
N THR A 415 12.68 14.16 26.41
CA THR A 415 13.32 14.63 27.64
C THR A 415 14.11 13.51 28.32
N ASP A 416 13.51 12.32 28.43
CA ASP A 416 14.11 11.16 29.10
C ASP A 416 15.35 10.62 28.37
N ASN A 417 15.53 10.96 27.09
CA ASN A 417 16.62 10.44 26.24
C ASN A 417 17.53 11.54 25.66
N ASP A 418 17.47 12.75 26.22
CA ASP A 418 18.25 13.94 25.79
C ASP A 418 18.15 14.26 24.28
N LEU A 419 16.98 14.05 23.68
CA LEU A 419 16.71 14.30 22.25
C LEU A 419 16.22 15.73 22.01
N LYS A 420 17.00 16.73 22.43
CA LYS A 420 16.62 18.16 22.40
C LYS A 420 16.29 18.71 20.99
N ASN A 421 16.77 18.06 19.93
CA ASN A 421 16.63 18.52 18.54
C ASN A 421 15.36 18.03 17.83
N LEU A 422 14.56 17.15 18.44
CA LEU A 422 13.35 16.58 17.82
C LEU A 422 12.12 17.47 18.07
N THR A 423 11.97 18.50 17.25
CA THR A 423 10.91 19.52 17.39
C THR A 423 9.92 19.55 16.23
N ARG A 424 10.14 18.80 15.14
CA ARG A 424 9.29 18.86 13.95
C ARG A 424 8.01 18.06 14.16
N GLU A 425 6.89 18.55 13.62
CA GLU A 425 5.63 17.78 13.56
C GLU A 425 5.81 16.42 12.86
N THR A 426 6.72 16.34 11.89
CA THR A 426 7.05 15.09 11.20
C THR A 426 7.77 14.08 12.09
N ASP A 427 8.52 14.53 13.09
CA ASP A 427 9.15 13.64 14.07
C ASP A 427 8.11 13.09 15.06
N LEU A 428 7.15 13.94 15.48
CA LEU A 428 5.97 13.50 16.22
C LEU A 428 5.16 12.47 15.43
N LEU A 429 4.92 12.69 14.13
CA LEU A 429 4.20 11.74 13.27
C LEU A 429 4.94 10.39 13.16
N ASN A 430 6.26 10.38 13.05
CA ASN A 430 7.03 9.13 13.12
C ASN A 430 6.75 8.37 14.43
N PHE A 431 6.79 9.09 15.55
CA PHE A 431 6.54 8.52 16.89
C PHE A 431 5.11 7.99 17.05
N ILE A 432 4.10 8.68 16.51
CA ILE A 432 2.70 8.26 16.59
C ILE A 432 2.45 7.02 15.73
N LEU A 433 2.94 7.05 14.48
CA LEU A 433 2.61 6.03 13.49
C LEU A 433 3.37 4.73 13.72
N PHE A 434 4.65 4.82 14.12
CA PHE A 434 5.55 3.70 14.32
C PHE A 434 6.37 3.88 15.61
N PRO A 435 5.73 3.79 16.79
CA PRO A 435 6.34 4.19 18.06
C PRO A 435 7.61 3.42 18.40
N LYS A 436 7.63 2.10 18.15
CA LYS A 436 8.81 1.28 18.42
C LYS A 436 9.96 1.65 17.48
N GLU A 437 9.68 1.65 16.18
CA GLU A 437 10.68 1.85 15.13
C GLU A 437 11.23 3.28 15.16
N ALA A 438 10.39 4.27 15.43
CA ALA A 438 10.80 5.66 15.58
C ALA A 438 11.70 5.85 16.81
N LYS A 439 11.34 5.27 17.96
CA LYS A 439 12.19 5.32 19.17
C LYS A 439 13.57 4.71 18.89
N GLU A 440 13.60 3.50 18.33
CA GLU A 440 14.85 2.83 17.96
C GLU A 440 15.69 3.67 16.97
N PHE A 441 15.05 4.22 15.93
CA PHE A 441 15.68 5.09 14.94
C PHE A 441 16.33 6.32 15.59
N TYR A 442 15.60 7.09 16.40
CA TYR A 442 16.11 8.32 17.02
C TYR A 442 17.22 8.05 18.04
N LEU A 443 17.08 7.00 18.86
CA LEU A 443 18.12 6.62 19.82
C LEU A 443 19.41 6.17 19.13
N SER A 444 19.31 5.43 18.01
CA SER A 444 20.49 5.01 17.25
C SER A 444 21.25 6.21 16.65
N LYS A 445 20.54 7.22 16.15
CA LYS A 445 21.16 8.43 15.60
C LYS A 445 21.83 9.28 16.68
N ASN A 446 21.25 9.34 17.88
CA ASN A 446 21.83 10.09 18.98
C ASN A 446 23.16 9.44 19.44
N LYS A 447 23.22 8.11 19.53
CA LYS A 447 24.46 7.38 19.86
C LYS A 447 25.58 7.67 18.86
N ASN A 448 25.28 7.62 17.56
CA ASN A 448 26.28 7.94 16.54
C ASN A 448 26.79 9.39 16.67
N SER A 449 25.93 10.37 16.97
CA SER A 449 26.42 11.74 17.22
C SER A 449 27.30 11.87 18.46
N TYR A 450 27.06 11.10 19.52
CA TYR A 450 27.97 11.07 20.68
C TYR A 450 29.29 10.39 20.32
N THR A 451 29.26 9.26 19.62
CA THR A 451 30.48 8.55 19.19
C THR A 451 31.29 9.38 18.20
N ASP A 452 30.64 10.10 17.28
CA ASP A 452 31.29 11.03 16.33
C ASP A 452 31.95 12.22 17.08
N VAL A 453 31.33 12.73 18.15
CA VAL A 453 31.93 13.76 19.00
C VAL A 453 33.12 13.21 19.79
N VAL A 454 33.04 11.99 20.31
CA VAL A 454 34.15 11.33 21.03
C VAL A 454 35.31 11.02 20.07
N THR A 455 35.05 10.51 18.86
CA THR A 455 36.12 10.28 17.86
C THR A 455 36.72 11.58 17.33
N LEU A 456 35.94 12.66 17.21
CA LEU A 456 36.47 13.99 16.93
C LEU A 456 37.40 14.46 18.06
N GLN A 457 37.03 14.24 19.33
CA GLN A 457 37.86 14.61 20.49
C GLN A 457 39.15 13.76 20.62
N GLU A 458 39.09 12.47 20.30
CA GLU A 458 40.26 11.59 20.20
C GLU A 458 41.20 12.04 19.07
N GLY A 459 40.65 12.53 17.95
CA GLY A 459 41.42 13.13 16.85
C GLY A 459 42.14 14.45 17.23
N PHE A 460 41.70 15.12 18.30
CA PHE A 460 42.39 16.29 18.88
C PHE A 460 43.30 15.93 20.07
N GLY A 461 43.52 14.64 20.36
CA GLY A 461 44.45 14.19 21.40
C GLY A 461 43.94 14.33 22.83
N LEU A 462 42.62 14.51 23.03
CA LEU A 462 42.01 14.52 24.36
C LEU A 462 41.50 13.11 24.69
N TYR A 463 42.21 12.41 25.57
CA TYR A 463 41.71 11.19 26.22
C TYR A 463 40.83 11.58 27.39
N VAL A 464 39.57 11.11 27.39
CA VAL A 464 38.68 11.18 28.55
C VAL A 464 38.66 9.77 29.16
N GLU A 465 39.11 9.63 30.42
CA GLU A 465 39.01 8.37 31.18
C GLU A 465 37.56 7.91 31.40
#